data_AF-A0A0A9WJE6-F1
#
_entry.id   AF-A0A0A9WJE6-F1
#
_cell.length_a   1.000
_cell.length_b   1.000
_cell.length_c   1.000
_cell.angle_alpha   90.00
_cell.angle_beta   90.00
_cell.angle_gamma   90.00
#
_symmetry.space_group_name_H-M   'P 1'
#
loop_
_entity.id
_entity.type
_entity.pdbx_description
1 polymer ?
#
loop_
_entity_poly.entity_id
_entity_poly.type
_entity_poly.pdbx_seq_one_letter_code
_entity_poly.pdbx_strand_id
1 'polypeptide(L)'
;PRKVLLDIINLLMGFRNDTVDFRKAHLRPSVATIYPLFVFMYALLVSSGLVANVAMVVSIVKDKLYRDQTYCYLINIAIANVLVCLVVLPISLTILLIQNWIFGSFLCYFLPMLQDIPLHVSTL
;
A
#
# COMPACT_ATOMS: atom_id res chain seq x y z
N PRO A 1 -4.95 -3.66 -37.02
CA PRO A 1 -4.11 -3.69 -35.79
C PRO A 1 -4.38 -2.53 -34.81
N ARG A 2 -4.24 -1.25 -35.23
CA ARG A 2 -4.36 -0.08 -34.33
C ARG A 2 -5.79 0.17 -33.80
N LYS A 3 -6.82 -0.07 -34.62
CA LYS A 3 -8.24 0.07 -34.21
C LYS A 3 -8.66 -0.97 -33.17
N VAL A 4 -8.30 -2.24 -33.38
CA VAL A 4 -8.57 -3.33 -32.43
C VAL A 4 -7.88 -3.08 -31.09
N LEU A 5 -6.65 -2.55 -31.11
CA LEU A 5 -5.95 -2.16 -29.90
C LEU A 5 -6.68 -1.02 -29.17
N LEU A 6 -7.17 -0.01 -29.90
CA LEU A 6 -7.98 1.06 -29.30
C LEU A 6 -9.29 0.55 -28.72
N ASP A 7 -9.99 -0.36 -29.40
CA ASP A 7 -11.24 -0.93 -28.91
C ASP A 7 -11.02 -1.79 -27.68
N ILE A 8 -9.94 -2.58 -27.64
CA ILE A 8 -9.54 -3.35 -26.45
C ILE A 8 -9.17 -2.40 -25.30
N ILE A 9 -8.45 -1.31 -25.58
CA ILE A 9 -8.10 -0.31 -24.57
C ILE A 9 -9.37 0.40 -24.06
N ASN A 10 -10.30 0.77 -24.94
CA ASN A 10 -11.57 1.40 -24.56
C ASN A 10 -12.48 0.43 -23.78
N LEU A 11 -12.46 -0.86 -24.12
CA LEU A 11 -13.19 -1.92 -23.42
C LEU A 11 -12.55 -2.22 -22.04
N LEU A 12 -11.21 -2.27 -21.96
CA LEU A 12 -10.46 -2.50 -20.72
C LEU A 12 -10.49 -1.27 -19.79
N MET A 13 -10.55 -0.05 -20.34
CA MET A 13 -10.63 1.20 -19.60
C MET A 13 -12.07 1.67 -19.35
N GLY A 14 -13.08 1.03 -19.96
CA GLY A 14 -14.49 1.38 -19.75
C GLY A 14 -14.84 2.83 -20.12
N PHE A 15 -14.07 3.46 -21.01
CA PHE A 15 -14.29 4.85 -21.43
C PHE A 15 -15.50 4.91 -22.38
N ARG A 16 -16.70 4.94 -21.80
CA ARG A 16 -17.88 5.49 -22.46
C ARG A 16 -17.63 7.00 -22.59
N ASN A 17 -17.96 7.58 -23.75
CA ASN A 17 -17.70 8.97 -24.14
C ASN A 17 -18.50 10.00 -23.31
N ASP A 18 -18.41 9.91 -21.98
CA ASP A 18 -18.98 10.82 -21.00
C ASP A 18 -17.83 11.64 -20.41
N THR A 19 -18.09 12.90 -20.03
CA THR A 19 -17.12 13.74 -19.31
C THR A 19 -16.77 13.08 -17.97
N VAL A 20 -15.70 12.30 -17.97
CA VAL A 20 -15.24 11.51 -16.82
C VAL A 20 -14.78 12.42 -15.69
N ASP A 21 -15.57 12.42 -14.63
CA ASP A 21 -15.27 13.18 -13.42
C ASP A 21 -14.25 12.39 -12.58
N PHE A 22 -12.96 12.64 -12.82
CA PHE A 22 -11.82 11.98 -12.14
C PHE A 22 -11.82 12.17 -10.62
N ARG A 23 -12.70 12.99 -10.05
CA ARG A 23 -12.90 13.06 -8.59
C ARG A 23 -13.53 11.80 -8.00
N LYS A 24 -14.21 10.98 -8.79
CA LYS A 24 -14.89 9.76 -8.32
C LYS A 24 -14.02 8.53 -8.52
N ALA A 25 -14.08 7.61 -7.55
CA ALA A 25 -13.37 6.34 -7.59
C ALA A 25 -14.00 5.41 -8.64
N HIS A 26 -13.39 5.33 -9.82
CA HIS A 26 -13.75 4.33 -10.83
C HIS A 26 -12.98 3.03 -10.58
N LEU A 27 -13.70 2.03 -10.05
CA LEU A 27 -13.17 0.68 -9.84
C LEU A 27 -12.92 0.00 -11.19
N ARG A 28 -11.77 -0.65 -11.35
CA ARG A 28 -11.51 -1.47 -12.55
C ARG A 28 -12.52 -2.63 -12.60
N PRO A 29 -13.34 -2.77 -13.66
CA PRO A 29 -14.30 -3.86 -13.74
C PRO A 29 -13.61 -5.24 -13.76
N SER A 30 -12.38 -5.32 -14.26
CA SER A 30 -11.56 -6.53 -14.23
C SER A 30 -11.14 -6.99 -12.82
N VAL A 31 -11.11 -6.08 -11.84
CA VAL A 31 -10.72 -6.41 -10.46
C VAL A 31 -11.91 -6.51 -9.51
N ALA A 32 -13.13 -6.19 -9.96
CA ALA A 32 -14.33 -6.20 -9.12
C ALA A 32 -14.62 -7.59 -8.50
N THR A 33 -14.37 -8.67 -9.27
CA THR A 33 -14.56 -10.05 -8.79
C THR A 33 -13.47 -10.48 -7.81
N ILE A 34 -12.24 -9.99 -7.97
CA ILE A 34 -11.07 -10.41 -7.17
C ILE A 34 -10.83 -9.49 -5.96
N TYR A 35 -11.44 -8.30 -5.96
CA TYR A 35 -11.34 -7.28 -4.92
C TYR A 35 -11.49 -7.80 -3.47
N PRO A 36 -12.49 -8.64 -3.13
CA PRO A 36 -12.67 -9.04 -1.73
C PRO A 36 -11.53 -9.92 -1.24
N LEU A 37 -10.92 -10.72 -2.13
CA LEU A 37 -9.74 -11.52 -1.83
C LEU A 37 -8.53 -10.64 -1.56
N PHE A 38 -8.31 -9.60 -2.37
CA PHE A 38 -7.23 -8.64 -2.12
C PHE A 38 -7.41 -7.91 -0.79
N VAL A 39 -8.62 -7.45 -0.47
CA VAL A 39 -8.91 -6.80 0.82
C VAL A 39 -8.62 -7.75 1.98
N PHE A 40 -9.03 -9.02 1.87
CA PHE A 40 -8.77 -10.01 2.90
C PHE A 40 -7.28 -10.28 3.10
N MET A 41 -6.52 -10.48 2.01
CA MET A 41 -5.07 -10.68 2.11
C MET A 41 -4.37 -9.45 2.70
N TYR A 42 -4.76 -8.24 2.30
CA TYR A 42 -4.22 -7.00 2.84
C TYR A 42 -4.56 -6.83 4.33
N ALA A 43 -5.76 -7.20 4.76
CA ALA A 43 -6.12 -7.20 6.18
C ALA A 43 -5.24 -8.17 6.99
N LEU A 44 -4.95 -9.36 6.44
CA LEU A 44 -4.00 -10.30 7.06
C LEU A 44 -2.58 -9.72 7.13
N LEU A 45 -2.10 -9.06 6.07
CA LEU A 45 -0.79 -8.40 6.06
C LEU A 45 -0.69 -7.27 7.09
N VAL A 46 -1.72 -6.42 7.20
CA VAL A 46 -1.77 -5.34 8.21
C VAL A 46 -1.79 -5.94 9.61
N SER A 47 -2.62 -6.95 9.86
CA SER A 47 -2.74 -7.57 11.18
C SER A 47 -1.44 -8.27 11.61
N SER A 48 -0.84 -9.07 10.73
CA SER A 48 0.44 -9.74 10.99
C SER A 48 1.58 -8.75 11.17
N GLY A 49 1.66 -7.70 10.35
CA GLY A 49 2.64 -6.63 10.50
C GLY A 49 2.49 -5.91 11.84
N LEU A 50 1.26 -5.59 12.26
CA LEU A 50 1.01 -4.95 13.54
C LEU A 50 1.43 -5.86 14.71
N VAL A 51 1.03 -7.14 14.68
CA VAL A 51 1.39 -8.12 15.71
C VAL A 51 2.90 -8.31 15.81
N ALA A 52 3.60 -8.45 14.68
CA ALA A 52 5.05 -8.65 14.67
C ALA A 52 5.81 -7.44 15.24
N ASN A 53 5.46 -6.21 14.81
CA ASN A 53 6.11 -5.00 15.29
C ASN A 53 5.79 -4.74 16.77
N VAL A 54 4.55 -4.96 17.21
CA VAL A 54 4.19 -4.84 18.64
C VAL A 54 4.92 -5.88 19.49
N ALA A 55 4.97 -7.14 19.04
CA ALA A 55 5.71 -8.19 19.73
C ALA A 55 7.20 -7.85 19.87
N MET A 56 7.81 -7.29 18.83
CA MET A 56 9.20 -6.81 18.86
C MET A 56 9.39 -5.75 19.96
N VAL A 57 8.54 -4.72 20.01
CA VAL A 57 8.62 -3.68 21.06
C VAL A 57 8.42 -4.28 22.45
N VAL A 58 7.45 -5.18 22.62
CA VAL A 58 7.17 -5.84 23.91
C VAL A 58 8.39 -6.64 24.40
N SER A 59 9.06 -7.40 23.53
CA SER A 59 10.26 -8.15 23.90
C SER A 59 11.39 -7.22 24.35
N ILE A 60 11.61 -6.11 23.63
CA ILE A 60 12.64 -5.12 24.00
C ILE A 60 12.37 -4.51 25.38
N VAL A 61 11.11 -4.19 25.68
CA VAL A 61 10.71 -3.63 26.97
C VAL A 61 10.82 -4.66 28.09
N LYS A 62 10.38 -5.91 27.84
CA LYS A 62 10.43 -7.00 28.82
C LYS A 62 11.85 -7.30 29.27
N ASP A 63 12.78 -7.36 28.33
CA ASP A 63 14.18 -7.68 28.61
C ASP A 63 14.99 -6.45 29.08
N LYS A 64 14.33 -5.29 29.24
CA LYS A 64 14.94 -4.00 29.61
C LYS A 64 16.13 -3.61 28.72
N LEU A 65 16.09 -4.03 27.46
CA LEU A 65 17.15 -3.84 26.47
C LEU A 65 17.21 -2.40 25.91
N TYR A 66 16.27 -1.53 26.31
CA TYR A 66 16.18 -0.12 25.89
C TYR A 66 17.42 0.74 26.20
N ARG A 67 18.37 0.24 27.01
CA ARG A 67 19.59 0.97 27.39
C ARG A 67 20.65 0.96 26.28
N ASP A 68 20.55 0.02 25.35
CA ASP A 68 21.44 -0.10 24.20
C ASP A 68 20.90 0.69 23.00
N GLN A 69 21.79 1.42 22.32
CA GLN A 69 21.45 2.31 21.20
C GLN A 69 20.80 1.55 20.03
N THR A 70 21.15 0.28 19.87
CA THR A 70 20.58 -0.64 18.87
C THR A 70 19.08 -0.84 19.07
N TYR A 71 18.60 -1.01 20.31
CA TYR A 71 17.19 -1.30 20.56
C TYR A 71 16.30 -0.07 20.36
N CYS A 72 16.81 1.13 20.59
CA CYS A 72 16.14 2.38 20.21
C CYS A 72 15.95 2.47 18.69
N TYR A 73 16.94 2.04 17.90
CA TYR A 73 16.83 1.96 16.45
C TYR A 73 15.78 0.93 16.01
N LEU A 74 15.73 -0.25 16.65
CA LEU A 74 14.69 -1.26 16.38
C LEU A 74 13.28 -0.73 16.66
N ILE A 75 13.07 -0.01 17.77
CA ILE A 75 11.76 0.59 18.09
C ILE A 75 11.37 1.61 17.01
N ASN A 76 12.31 2.44 16.55
CA ASN A 76 12.05 3.40 15.48
C ASN A 76 11.65 2.70 14.16
N ILE A 77 12.34 1.61 13.80
CA ILE A 77 11.95 0.76 12.66
C ILE A 77 10.55 0.19 12.86
N ALA A 78 10.24 -0.32 14.05
CA ALA A 78 8.92 -0.90 14.33
C ALA A 78 7.79 0.12 14.13
N ILE A 79 7.99 1.36 14.59
CA ILE A 79 7.04 2.47 14.37
C ILE A 79 6.91 2.79 12.88
N ALA A 80 8.03 2.87 12.15
CA ALA A 80 8.01 3.12 10.71
C ALA A 80 7.25 2.01 9.95
N ASN A 81 7.44 0.74 10.30
CA ASN A 81 6.71 -0.39 9.73
C ASN A 81 5.21 -0.30 10.01
N VAL A 82 4.79 0.09 11.22
CA VAL A 82 3.37 0.30 11.53
C VAL A 82 2.76 1.40 10.67
N LEU A 83 3.47 2.53 10.50
CA LEU A 83 3.04 3.61 9.62
C LEU A 83 2.92 3.15 8.16
N VAL A 84 3.90 2.39 7.67
CA VAL A 84 3.87 1.80 6.32
C VAL A 84 2.67 0.85 6.16
N CYS A 85 2.44 -0.05 7.12
CA CYS A 85 1.30 -0.95 7.10
C CYS A 85 -0.05 -0.21 7.10
N LEU A 86 -0.17 0.90 7.82
CA LEU A 86 -1.43 1.64 7.92
C LEU A 86 -1.66 2.64 6.79
N VAL A 87 -0.61 3.13 6.13
CA VAL A 87 -0.72 4.19 5.12
C VAL A 87 -0.42 3.62 3.73
N VAL A 88 0.72 2.97 3.54
CA VAL A 88 1.16 2.50 2.22
C VAL A 88 0.27 1.38 1.72
N LEU A 89 -0.07 0.40 2.57
CA LEU A 89 -0.90 -0.73 2.15
C LEU A 89 -2.30 -0.32 1.67
N PRO A 90 -3.11 0.48 2.39
CA PRO A 90 -4.43 0.88 1.89
C PRO A 90 -4.35 1.80 0.68
N ILE A 91 -3.33 2.66 0.57
CA ILE A 91 -3.19 3.50 -0.62
C ILE A 91 -2.74 2.67 -1.82
N SER A 92 -1.83 1.72 -1.64
CA SER A 92 -1.41 0.77 -2.68
C SER A 92 -2.58 -0.07 -3.18
N LEU A 93 -3.42 -0.58 -2.26
CA LEU A 93 -4.68 -1.23 -2.58
C LEU A 93 -5.59 -0.29 -3.39
N THR A 94 -5.70 0.98 -2.99
CA THR A 94 -6.52 1.96 -3.70
C THR A 94 -5.99 2.24 -5.11
N ILE A 95 -4.67 2.28 -5.31
CA ILE A 95 -4.05 2.43 -6.63
C ILE A 95 -4.26 1.19 -7.51
N LEU A 96 -4.26 -0.01 -6.92
CA LEU A 96 -4.58 -1.25 -7.61
C LEU A 96 -6.04 -1.30 -8.05
N LEU A 97 -6.97 -0.81 -7.22
CA LEU A 97 -8.40 -0.88 -7.48
C LEU A 97 -8.92 0.26 -8.36
N ILE A 98 -8.45 1.49 -8.14
CA ILE A 98 -8.92 2.69 -8.82
C ILE A 98 -8.02 2.97 -10.02
N GLN A 99 -8.63 3.22 -11.18
CA GLN A 99 -7.91 3.64 -12.38
C GLN A 99 -7.34 5.06 -12.33
N ASN A 100 -7.72 5.84 -11.31
CA ASN A 100 -7.43 7.27 -11.20
C ASN A 100 -6.75 7.61 -9.87
N TRP A 101 -5.87 8.60 -9.91
CA TRP A 101 -5.15 9.10 -8.74
C TRP A 101 -5.93 10.23 -8.04
N ILE A 102 -6.40 9.97 -6.82
CA ILE A 102 -7.23 10.90 -6.04
C ILE A 102 -6.52 11.55 -4.82
N PHE A 103 -5.34 11.06 -4.45
CA PHE A 103 -4.64 11.45 -3.20
C PHE A 103 -3.76 12.71 -3.33
N GLY A 104 -3.70 13.34 -4.51
CA GLY A 104 -2.91 14.54 -4.76
C GLY A 104 -1.41 14.31 -4.97
N SER A 105 -0.67 15.34 -5.37
CA SER A 105 0.73 15.20 -5.84
C SER A 105 1.73 14.81 -4.75
N PHE A 106 1.52 15.22 -3.49
CA PHE A 106 2.43 14.88 -2.39
C PHE A 106 2.55 13.36 -2.18
N LEU A 107 1.41 12.67 -2.05
CA LEU A 107 1.37 11.22 -1.90
C LEU A 107 1.89 10.48 -3.15
N CYS A 108 1.85 11.12 -4.32
CA CYS A 108 2.33 10.52 -5.57
C CYS A 108 3.85 10.29 -5.54
N TYR A 109 4.59 11.24 -4.97
CA TYR A 109 6.05 11.12 -4.82
C TYR A 109 6.45 10.39 -3.54
N PHE A 110 5.65 10.50 -2.48
CA PHE A 110 6.01 9.96 -1.17
C PHE A 110 5.80 8.44 -1.06
N LEU A 111 4.79 7.89 -1.74
CA LEU A 111 4.49 6.45 -1.67
C LEU A 111 5.61 5.54 -2.20
N PRO A 112 6.21 5.79 -3.39
CA PRO A 112 7.32 4.99 -3.87
C PRO A 112 8.48 4.96 -2.87
N MET A 113 8.82 6.12 -2.30
CA MET A 113 9.88 6.22 -1.29
C MET A 113 9.59 5.35 -0.07
N LEU A 114 8.36 5.38 0.44
CA LEU A 114 7.97 4.56 1.60
C LEU A 114 7.98 3.05 1.31
N GLN A 115 7.81 2.63 0.05
CA GLN A 115 7.81 1.22 -0.34
C GLN A 115 9.23 0.69 -0.60
N ASP A 116 10.14 1.52 -1.09
CA ASP A 116 11.52 1.14 -1.41
C ASP A 116 12.43 1.06 -0.17
N ILE A 117 12.19 1.91 0.84
CA ILE A 117 13.02 1.96 2.06
C ILE A 117 13.06 0.62 2.80
N PRO A 118 11.92 -0.04 3.12
CA PRO A 118 11.94 -1.31 3.85
C PRO A 118 12.61 -2.45 3.06
N LEU A 119 12.44 -2.45 1.74
CA LEU A 119 13.08 -3.45 0.86
C LEU A 119 14.60 -3.31 0.91
N HIS A 120 15.12 -2.10 0.83
CA HIS A 120 16.56 -1.86 0.87
C HIS A 120 17.19 -2.16 2.25
N VAL A 121 16.48 -1.82 3.33
CA VAL A 121 16.90 -2.09 4.71
C VAL A 121 16.89 -3.59 5.02
N SER A 122 16.03 -4.37 4.36
CA SER A 122 15.98 -5.83 4.54
C SER A 122 17.07 -6.57 3.75
N THR A 123 17.65 -5.94 2.72
CA THR A 123 18.70 -6.52 1.88
C THR A 123 20.12 -6.18 2.33
N LEU A 124 20.29 -5.13 3.14
CA LEU A 124 21.56 -4.78 3.78
C LEU A 124 21.74 -5.54 5.09
#